data_AF-A0A2S6HRS5-F1
#
_entry.id   AF-A0A2S6HRS5-F1
#
_cell.length_a   1.000
_cell.length_b   1.000
_cell.length_c   1.000
_cell.angle_alpha   90.00
_cell.angle_beta   90.00
_cell.angle_gamma   90.00
#
_symmetry.space_group_name_H-M   'P 1'
#
loop_
_entity.id
_entity.type
_entity.pdbx_description
1 polymer ?
#
loop_
_entity_poly.entity_id
_entity_poly.type
_entity_poly.pdbx_seq_one_letter_code
_entity_poly.pdbx_strand_id
1 'polypeptide(L)'
;MCEEEKLMNDRHLERINRFTSIETGIYVEGELLQFCEARMFDNEVGIFLPSTFKDMKPEDAKKKYFSEQRPEIIKTNEDGTVNFSFSMVEREIKPEQLADVIQEFYLVLKRFQPMSVCLEDGTESAHNVPFAWMEFISTALDDNLFNTLIIYPVGRKLLMVMFSCPFEKRLDWSRCLSEIRKSITIYSKENEIGAT
;
A
#
# COMPACT_ATOMS: atom_id res chain seq x y z
N MET A 1 -0.57 -39.72 -6.04
CA MET A 1 0.37 -38.79 -5.39
C MET A 1 1.34 -39.62 -4.58
N CYS A 2 2.62 -39.58 -4.93
CA CYS A 2 3.68 -40.34 -4.29
C CYS A 2 3.94 -39.83 -2.86
N GLU A 3 4.48 -40.67 -1.96
CA GLU A 3 4.81 -40.25 -0.58
C GLU A 3 5.84 -39.11 -0.54
N GLU A 4 6.78 -39.08 -1.48
CA GLU A 4 7.76 -38.00 -1.61
C GLU A 4 7.12 -36.66 -2.01
N GLU A 5 6.12 -36.67 -2.89
CA GLU A 5 5.36 -35.47 -3.28
C GLU A 5 4.56 -34.90 -2.09
N LYS A 6 3.98 -35.77 -1.27
CA LYS A 6 3.29 -35.37 -0.03
C LYS A 6 4.23 -34.69 0.95
N LEU A 7 5.36 -35.31 1.25
CA LEU A 7 6.36 -34.76 2.19
C LEU A 7 6.92 -33.41 1.72
N MET A 8 7.11 -33.24 0.41
CA MET A 8 7.58 -31.97 -0.16
C MET A 8 6.50 -30.88 -0.03
N ASN A 9 5.24 -31.21 -0.30
CA ASN A 9 4.11 -30.29 -0.14
C ASN A 9 3.89 -29.89 1.32
N ASP A 10 3.98 -30.84 2.26
CA ASP A 10 3.80 -30.57 3.68
C ASP A 10 4.87 -29.62 4.21
N ARG A 11 6.14 -29.84 3.83
CA ARG A 11 7.24 -28.92 4.16
C ARG A 11 7.08 -27.55 3.53
N HIS A 12 6.59 -27.49 2.29
CA HIS A 12 6.33 -26.23 1.60
C HIS A 12 5.23 -25.43 2.30
N LEU A 13 4.14 -26.09 2.70
CA LEU A 13 3.01 -25.48 3.39
C LEU A 13 3.40 -25.02 4.80
N GLU A 14 4.16 -25.83 5.54
CA GLU A 14 4.73 -25.41 6.83
C GLU A 14 5.60 -24.16 6.69
N ARG A 15 6.39 -24.07 5.61
CA ARG A 15 7.21 -22.89 5.36
C ARG A 15 6.33 -21.67 5.13
N ILE A 16 5.34 -21.74 4.24
CA ILE A 16 4.43 -20.61 3.97
C ILE A 16 3.70 -20.18 5.25
N ASN A 17 3.24 -21.11 6.07
CA ASN A 17 2.52 -20.82 7.32
C ASN A 17 3.38 -20.16 8.40
N ARG A 18 4.71 -20.20 8.31
CA ARG A 18 5.62 -19.49 9.23
C ARG A 18 5.88 -18.05 8.81
N PHE A 19 5.66 -17.72 7.54
CA PHE A 19 6.02 -16.46 6.91
C PHE A 19 4.77 -15.73 6.44
N THR A 20 4.09 -15.15 7.42
CA THR A 20 2.68 -14.76 7.32
C THR A 20 2.40 -13.32 7.74
N SER A 21 3.40 -12.62 8.28
CA SER A 21 3.30 -11.27 8.83
C SER A 21 4.54 -10.44 8.49
N ILE A 22 4.48 -9.14 8.74
CA ILE A 22 5.59 -8.21 8.50
C ILE A 22 6.84 -8.58 9.34
N GLU A 23 6.66 -9.10 10.56
CA GLU A 23 7.76 -9.48 11.46
C GLU A 23 8.48 -10.75 11.02
N THR A 24 7.73 -11.68 10.42
CA THR A 24 8.30 -12.96 9.96
C THR A 24 8.81 -12.83 8.51
N GLY A 25 8.17 -11.98 7.71
CA GLY A 25 8.28 -11.92 6.27
C GLY A 25 7.10 -12.64 5.60
N ILE A 26 6.84 -12.34 4.34
CA ILE A 26 5.68 -12.84 3.58
C ILE A 26 6.15 -13.32 2.23
N TYR A 27 5.72 -14.53 1.81
CA TYR A 27 5.98 -15.00 0.45
C TYR A 27 5.08 -14.30 -0.55
N VAL A 28 5.68 -13.72 -1.59
CA VAL A 28 5.01 -13.10 -2.73
C VAL A 28 5.71 -13.60 -4.00
N GLU A 29 4.94 -14.13 -4.96
CA GLU A 29 5.49 -14.69 -6.21
C GLU A 29 6.59 -15.75 -6.00
N GLY A 30 6.53 -16.48 -4.87
CA GLY A 30 7.51 -17.51 -4.49
C GLY A 30 8.76 -17.00 -3.77
N GLU A 31 8.93 -15.69 -3.64
CA GLU A 31 10.04 -15.05 -2.94
C GLU A 31 9.64 -14.58 -1.54
N LEU A 32 10.53 -14.74 -0.56
CA LEU A 32 10.28 -14.25 0.79
C LEU A 32 10.61 -12.76 0.89
N LEU A 33 9.58 -11.92 0.97
CA LEU A 33 9.74 -10.50 1.27
C LEU A 33 9.98 -10.29 2.76
N GLN A 34 11.04 -9.56 3.07
CA GLN A 34 11.34 -9.03 4.39
C GLN A 34 10.95 -7.56 4.43
N PHE A 35 10.53 -7.07 5.60
CA PHE A 35 9.97 -5.72 5.73
C PHE A 35 10.83 -4.84 6.64
N CYS A 36 10.85 -3.55 6.34
CA CYS A 36 11.43 -2.55 7.22
C CYS A 36 10.52 -1.33 7.29
N GLU A 37 10.57 -0.62 8.40
CA GLU A 37 9.84 0.64 8.54
C GLU A 37 10.46 1.71 7.65
N ALA A 38 9.65 2.29 6.76
CA ALA A 38 9.98 3.48 6.00
C ALA A 38 9.40 4.72 6.71
N ARG A 39 10.27 5.61 7.17
CA ARG A 39 9.88 6.92 7.72
C ARG A 39 9.80 7.96 6.61
N MET A 40 8.73 8.75 6.63
CA MET A 40 8.40 9.71 5.58
C MET A 40 7.82 10.99 6.18
N PHE A 41 7.79 12.07 5.37
CA PHE A 41 7.24 13.38 5.75
C PHE A 41 7.85 13.90 7.07
N ASP A 42 9.17 14.13 7.08
CA ASP A 42 9.92 14.57 8.27
C ASP A 42 9.70 13.68 9.51
N ASN A 43 9.66 12.37 9.28
CA ASN A 43 9.41 11.32 10.27
C ASN A 43 8.02 11.37 10.95
N GLU A 44 7.07 12.16 10.44
CA GLU A 44 5.70 12.22 10.96
C GLU A 44 4.92 10.92 10.69
N VAL A 45 5.34 10.14 9.69
CA VAL A 45 4.70 8.87 9.32
C VAL A 45 5.73 7.76 9.21
N GLY A 46 5.39 6.58 9.71
CA GLY A 46 6.09 5.33 9.45
C GLY A 46 5.13 4.26 8.93
N ILE A 47 5.60 3.46 7.98
CA ILE A 47 4.86 2.31 7.44
C ILE A 47 5.87 1.24 7.04
N PHE A 48 5.56 -0.04 7.30
CA PHE A 48 6.43 -1.12 6.88
C PHE A 48 6.20 -1.42 5.39
N LEU A 49 7.31 -1.51 4.65
CA LEU A 49 7.33 -1.85 3.23
C LEU A 49 8.35 -2.96 2.99
N PRO A 50 8.27 -3.67 1.85
CA PRO A 50 9.31 -4.62 1.49
C PRO A 50 10.68 -3.92 1.46
N SER A 51 11.64 -4.47 2.19
CA SER A 51 12.98 -3.90 2.41
C SER A 51 13.82 -3.72 1.13
N THR A 52 13.44 -4.42 0.06
CA THR A 52 14.07 -4.31 -1.25
C THR A 52 13.55 -3.11 -2.05
N PHE A 53 12.45 -2.47 -1.65
CA PHE A 53 11.89 -1.33 -2.35
C PHE A 53 12.75 -0.09 -2.14
N LYS A 54 12.90 0.69 -3.21
CA LYS A 54 13.74 1.90 -3.23
C LYS A 54 12.93 3.08 -3.73
N ASP A 55 13.41 4.29 -3.42
CA ASP A 55 12.85 5.50 -4.02
C ASP A 55 13.00 5.46 -5.54
N MET A 56 11.90 5.68 -6.25
CA MET A 56 11.91 5.84 -7.69
C MET A 56 12.67 7.12 -8.05
N LYS A 57 13.58 7.02 -9.01
CA LYS A 57 14.37 8.18 -9.45
C LYS A 57 13.43 9.23 -10.06
N PRO A 58 13.68 10.54 -9.86
CA PRO A 58 12.82 11.60 -10.38
C PRO A 58 12.60 11.54 -11.90
N GLU A 59 13.61 11.09 -12.66
CA GLU A 59 13.51 10.94 -14.12
C GLU A 59 12.53 9.84 -14.53
N ASP A 60 12.50 8.72 -13.79
CA ASP A 60 11.60 7.60 -14.07
C ASP A 60 10.19 7.93 -13.60
N ALA A 61 10.06 8.63 -12.47
CA ALA A 61 8.78 9.17 -12.00
C ALA A 61 8.17 10.15 -13.02
N LYS A 62 8.98 11.00 -13.66
CA LYS A 62 8.54 11.91 -14.73
C LYS A 62 7.99 11.19 -15.95
N LYS A 63 8.64 10.09 -16.35
CA LYS A 63 8.19 9.28 -17.50
C LYS A 63 6.90 8.52 -17.19
N LYS A 64 6.79 7.98 -15.97
CA LYS A 64 5.67 7.15 -15.54
C LYS A 64 4.43 7.96 -15.17
N TYR A 65 4.61 9.12 -14.57
CA TYR A 65 3.54 10.00 -14.12
C TYR A 65 3.62 11.32 -14.91
N PHE A 66 2.90 11.41 -16.03
CA PHE A 66 2.92 12.57 -16.92
C PHE A 66 2.36 13.86 -16.28
N SER A 67 1.54 13.73 -15.24
CA SER A 67 1.04 14.88 -14.47
C SER A 67 2.18 15.57 -13.72
N GLU A 68 2.14 16.90 -13.60
CA GLU A 68 3.03 17.63 -12.69
C GLU A 68 2.59 17.48 -11.22
N GLN A 69 1.35 17.08 -10.98
CA GLN A 69 0.86 16.65 -9.66
C GLN A 69 1.24 15.18 -9.43
N ARG A 70 2.54 14.91 -9.29
CA ARG A 70 3.07 13.57 -8.98
C ARG A 70 2.99 13.29 -7.49
N PRO A 71 2.87 12.02 -7.08
CA PRO A 71 3.06 11.66 -5.68
C PRO A 71 4.41 12.14 -5.16
N GLU A 72 4.45 12.58 -3.90
CA GLU A 72 5.65 13.17 -3.28
C GLU A 72 6.75 12.13 -3.09
N ILE A 73 6.37 10.92 -2.70
CA ILE A 73 7.29 9.80 -2.47
C ILE A 73 6.77 8.59 -3.24
N ILE A 74 7.64 7.94 -4.00
CA ILE A 74 7.31 6.73 -4.75
C ILE A 74 8.36 5.67 -4.41
N LYS A 75 7.95 4.58 -3.78
CA LYS A 75 8.76 3.39 -3.51
C LYS A 75 8.44 2.31 -4.54
N THR A 76 9.44 1.71 -5.14
CA THR A 76 9.26 0.72 -6.21
C THR A 76 10.22 -0.45 -6.07
N ASN A 77 9.81 -1.61 -6.60
CA ASN A 77 10.67 -2.78 -6.72
C ASN A 77 11.74 -2.58 -7.82
N GLU A 78 12.65 -3.54 -7.96
CA GLU A 78 13.82 -3.42 -8.85
C GLU A 78 13.45 -3.20 -10.33
N ASP A 79 12.38 -3.82 -10.82
CA ASP A 79 11.95 -3.72 -12.21
C ASP A 79 10.93 -2.60 -12.48
N GLY A 80 10.48 -1.88 -11.45
CA GLY A 80 9.55 -0.76 -11.59
C GLY A 80 8.08 -1.14 -11.78
N THR A 81 7.73 -2.44 -11.70
CA THR A 81 6.36 -2.92 -11.96
C THR A 81 5.45 -2.77 -10.75
N VAL A 82 5.98 -2.89 -9.53
CA VAL A 82 5.23 -2.75 -8.28
C VAL A 82 5.61 -1.45 -7.58
N ASN A 83 4.62 -0.67 -7.16
CA ASN A 83 4.83 0.68 -6.66
C ASN A 83 3.93 0.98 -5.48
N PHE A 84 4.50 1.62 -4.46
CA PHE A 84 3.77 2.37 -3.45
C PHE A 84 4.06 3.85 -3.66
N SER A 85 3.02 4.68 -3.67
CA SER A 85 3.17 6.12 -3.74
C SER A 85 2.43 6.79 -2.59
N PHE A 86 3.00 7.87 -2.08
CA PHE A 86 2.54 8.55 -0.87
C PHE A 86 2.37 10.02 -1.22
N SER A 87 1.19 10.57 -0.91
CA SER A 87 0.86 11.98 -1.10
C SER A 87 0.17 12.50 0.15
N MET A 88 0.59 13.66 0.63
CA MET A 88 -0.01 14.32 1.79
C MET A 88 -0.84 15.50 1.31
N VAL A 89 -2.14 15.50 1.61
CA VAL A 89 -3.05 16.59 1.20
C VAL A 89 -3.54 17.37 2.41
N GLU A 90 -3.61 18.69 2.30
CA GLU A 90 -4.15 19.59 3.34
C GLU A 90 -5.69 19.49 3.38
N ARG A 91 -6.18 18.39 3.95
CA ARG A 91 -7.60 18.10 4.15
C ARG A 91 -7.79 17.39 5.48
N GLU A 92 -8.43 18.06 6.43
CA GLU A 92 -8.77 17.47 7.72
C GLU A 92 -9.98 16.55 7.55
N ILE A 93 -9.79 15.27 7.88
CA ILE A 93 -10.80 14.21 7.79
C ILE A 93 -10.95 13.56 9.15
N LYS A 94 -12.17 13.50 9.67
CA LYS A 94 -12.45 12.72 10.87
C LYS A 94 -12.61 11.23 10.52
N PRO A 95 -12.30 10.31 11.45
CA PRO A 95 -12.43 8.87 11.19
C PRO A 95 -13.81 8.45 10.65
N GLU A 96 -14.89 9.08 11.11
CA GLU A 96 -16.26 8.75 10.70
C GLU A 96 -16.54 9.12 9.23
N GLN A 97 -15.71 9.98 8.63
CA GLN A 97 -15.86 10.44 7.24
C GLN A 97 -15.05 9.60 6.25
N LEU A 98 -14.23 8.66 6.72
CA LEU A 98 -13.28 7.94 5.87
C LEU A 98 -13.98 7.13 4.76
N ALA A 99 -15.10 6.49 5.06
CA ALA A 99 -15.90 5.76 4.08
C ALA A 99 -16.40 6.69 2.96
N ASP A 100 -16.97 7.85 3.32
CA ASP A 100 -17.49 8.83 2.37
C ASP A 100 -16.37 9.37 1.48
N VAL A 101 -15.19 9.63 2.04
CA VAL A 101 -14.02 10.10 1.29
C VAL A 101 -13.57 9.07 0.25
N ILE A 102 -13.55 7.78 0.57
CA ILE A 102 -13.25 6.73 -0.41
C ILE A 102 -14.29 6.71 -1.54
N GLN A 103 -15.57 6.86 -1.22
CA GLN A 103 -16.63 6.90 -2.23
C GLN A 103 -16.53 8.14 -3.12
N GLU A 104 -16.20 9.31 -2.56
CA GLU A 104 -15.88 10.52 -3.32
C GLU A 104 -14.71 10.30 -4.27
N PHE A 105 -13.62 9.66 -3.80
CA PHE A 105 -12.48 9.30 -4.65
C PHE A 105 -12.90 8.41 -5.81
N TYR A 106 -13.73 7.41 -5.57
CA TYR A 106 -14.21 6.52 -6.63
C TYR A 106 -15.04 7.29 -7.69
N LEU A 107 -15.90 8.22 -7.26
CA LEU A 107 -16.67 9.07 -8.19
C LEU A 107 -15.74 9.95 -9.04
N VAL A 108 -14.67 10.48 -8.45
CA VAL A 108 -13.65 11.25 -9.18
C VAL A 108 -12.89 10.34 -10.16
N LEU A 109 -12.43 9.17 -9.70
CA LEU A 109 -11.76 8.18 -10.53
C LEU A 109 -12.60 7.82 -11.75
N LYS A 110 -13.90 7.56 -11.58
CA LYS A 110 -14.82 7.24 -12.68
C LYS A 110 -14.97 8.35 -13.71
N ARG A 111 -14.78 9.62 -13.34
CA ARG A 111 -14.80 10.73 -14.31
C ARG A 111 -13.52 10.77 -15.15
N PHE A 112 -12.37 10.52 -14.53
CA PHE A 112 -11.07 10.56 -15.21
C PHE A 112 -10.73 9.27 -15.95
N GLN A 113 -11.16 8.13 -15.43
CA GLN A 113 -10.94 6.79 -15.96
C GLN A 113 -12.27 6.00 -15.90
N PRO A 114 -13.20 6.24 -16.85
CA PRO A 114 -14.54 5.62 -16.83
C PRO A 114 -14.52 4.08 -16.82
N MET A 115 -13.48 3.49 -17.41
CA MET A 115 -13.28 2.05 -17.51
C MET A 115 -12.81 1.38 -16.21
N SER A 116 -12.36 2.16 -15.21
CA SER A 116 -11.86 1.59 -13.96
C SER A 116 -12.94 0.85 -13.17
N VAL A 117 -12.64 -0.28 -12.54
CA VAL A 117 -13.63 -1.12 -11.86
C VAL A 117 -13.27 -1.25 -10.38
N CYS A 118 -14.16 -0.83 -9.48
CA CYS A 118 -13.99 -1.11 -8.05
C CYS A 118 -14.20 -2.61 -7.79
N LEU A 119 -13.27 -3.21 -7.04
CA LEU A 119 -13.29 -4.62 -6.68
C LEU A 119 -13.79 -4.80 -5.25
N GLU A 120 -13.22 -4.04 -4.32
CA GLU A 120 -13.52 -4.09 -2.89
C GLU A 120 -13.21 -2.74 -2.26
N ASP A 121 -13.94 -2.34 -1.23
CA ASP A 121 -13.63 -1.21 -0.39
C ASP A 121 -13.95 -1.53 1.07
N GLY A 122 -13.36 -0.78 1.99
CA GLY A 122 -13.56 -1.03 3.41
C GLY A 122 -13.00 0.06 4.31
N THR A 123 -13.33 -0.07 5.58
CA THR A 123 -12.85 0.79 6.67
C THR A 123 -12.43 -0.04 7.86
N GLU A 124 -11.41 0.44 8.57
CA GLU A 124 -10.92 -0.16 9.82
C GLU A 124 -10.86 0.93 10.88
N SER A 125 -11.97 1.11 11.59
CA SER A 125 -12.13 2.17 12.59
C SER A 125 -11.58 1.80 13.96
N ALA A 126 -11.37 0.51 14.25
CA ALA A 126 -10.90 0.04 15.55
C ALA A 126 -9.36 0.04 15.67
N HIS A 127 -8.65 0.29 14.58
CA HIS A 127 -7.19 0.38 14.58
C HIS A 127 -6.69 1.65 15.27
N ASN A 128 -5.48 1.61 15.84
CA ASN A 128 -4.86 2.77 16.51
C ASN A 128 -4.74 3.99 15.59
N VAL A 129 -4.59 3.75 14.29
CA VAL A 129 -4.71 4.75 13.24
C VAL A 129 -5.85 4.30 12.33
N PRO A 130 -7.07 4.85 12.46
CA PRO A 130 -8.19 4.49 11.59
C PRO A 130 -7.89 4.77 10.12
N PHE A 131 -8.38 3.90 9.24
CA PHE A 131 -8.16 4.05 7.80
C PHE A 131 -9.31 3.49 6.97
N ALA A 132 -9.33 3.89 5.70
CA ALA A 132 -10.21 3.32 4.69
C ALA A 132 -9.41 3.01 3.43
N TRP A 133 -9.90 2.06 2.65
CA TRP A 133 -9.26 1.64 1.41
C TRP A 133 -10.28 1.31 0.33
N MET A 134 -9.80 1.34 -0.91
CA MET A 134 -10.49 0.77 -2.07
C MET A 134 -9.48 0.08 -2.99
N GLU A 135 -9.87 -1.06 -3.51
CA GLU A 135 -9.17 -1.83 -4.52
C GLU A 135 -9.90 -1.69 -5.85
N PHE A 136 -9.15 -1.43 -6.91
CA PHE A 136 -9.74 -1.21 -8.22
C PHE A 136 -8.80 -1.57 -9.36
N ILE A 137 -9.38 -1.92 -10.49
CA ILE A 137 -8.68 -2.11 -11.75
C ILE A 137 -8.63 -0.76 -12.46
N SER A 138 -7.47 -0.36 -12.96
CA SER A 138 -7.34 0.68 -13.98
C SER A 138 -6.76 0.08 -15.25
N THR A 139 -7.23 0.56 -16.40
CA THR A 139 -6.73 0.12 -17.70
C THR A 139 -5.71 1.14 -18.19
N ALA A 140 -4.45 0.72 -18.34
CA ALA A 140 -3.47 1.44 -19.14
C ALA A 140 -3.59 1.00 -20.61
N LEU A 141 -2.91 1.71 -21.53
CA LEU A 141 -2.98 1.43 -22.97
C LEU A 141 -2.59 -0.03 -23.32
N ASP A 142 -1.66 -0.61 -22.55
CA ASP A 142 -1.06 -1.91 -22.87
C ASP A 142 -1.44 -3.03 -21.88
N ASP A 143 -1.88 -2.71 -20.65
CA ASP A 143 -2.20 -3.70 -19.61
C ASP A 143 -3.19 -3.19 -18.54
N ASN A 144 -3.85 -4.12 -17.84
CA ASN A 144 -4.64 -3.81 -16.66
C ASN A 144 -3.77 -3.80 -15.41
N LEU A 145 -3.92 -2.75 -14.60
CA LEU A 145 -3.26 -2.61 -13.32
C LEU A 145 -4.26 -2.88 -12.20
N PHE A 146 -3.83 -3.65 -11.21
CA PHE A 146 -4.49 -3.69 -9.91
C PHE A 146 -3.95 -2.55 -9.06
N ASN A 147 -4.84 -1.78 -8.44
CA ASN A 147 -4.51 -0.65 -7.61
C ASN A 147 -5.23 -0.73 -6.28
N THR A 148 -4.60 -0.18 -5.24
CA THR A 148 -5.24 0.02 -3.94
C THR A 148 -4.98 1.44 -3.50
N LEU A 149 -6.03 2.21 -3.22
CA LEU A 149 -5.93 3.47 -2.51
C LEU A 149 -6.23 3.21 -1.04
N ILE A 150 -5.39 3.73 -0.15
CA ILE A 150 -5.58 3.71 1.29
C ILE A 150 -5.44 5.14 1.79
N ILE A 151 -6.30 5.55 2.72
CA ILE A 151 -6.29 6.90 3.28
C ILE A 151 -6.21 6.86 4.81
N TYR A 152 -5.37 7.74 5.37
CA TYR A 152 -5.14 7.88 6.81
C TYR A 152 -5.25 9.35 7.22
N PRO A 153 -6.06 9.69 8.23
CA PRO A 153 -6.02 11.02 8.85
C PRO A 153 -4.68 11.25 9.55
N VAL A 154 -4.01 12.37 9.27
CA VAL A 154 -2.74 12.77 9.91
C VAL A 154 -2.87 14.22 10.37
N GLY A 155 -3.39 14.43 11.58
CA GLY A 155 -3.70 15.76 12.09
C GLY A 155 -4.71 16.48 11.20
N ARG A 156 -4.32 17.63 10.62
CA ARG A 156 -5.15 18.40 9.66
C ARG A 156 -4.96 17.99 8.20
N LYS A 157 -4.17 16.95 7.96
CA LYS A 157 -3.85 16.43 6.63
C LYS A 157 -4.45 15.04 6.44
N LEU A 158 -4.54 14.62 5.19
CA LEU A 158 -4.88 13.26 4.80
C LEU A 158 -3.70 12.67 4.04
N LEU A 159 -3.17 11.57 4.55
CA LEU A 159 -2.20 10.76 3.81
C LEU A 159 -2.96 9.85 2.85
N MET A 160 -2.60 9.93 1.58
CA MET A 160 -3.02 8.99 0.54
C MET A 160 -1.86 8.07 0.19
N VAL A 161 -2.08 6.77 0.35
CA VAL A 161 -1.16 5.71 -0.08
C VAL A 161 -1.79 5.00 -1.26
N MET A 162 -1.08 4.92 -2.37
CA MET A 162 -1.52 4.18 -3.54
C MET A 162 -0.55 3.06 -3.84
N PHE A 163 -1.05 1.84 -3.90
CA PHE A 163 -0.34 0.68 -4.41
C PHE A 163 -0.74 0.42 -5.86
N SER A 164 0.19 -0.06 -6.67
CA SER A 164 -0.08 -0.57 -8.02
C SER A 164 0.82 -1.75 -8.37
N CYS A 165 0.24 -2.75 -9.04
CA CYS A 165 0.96 -3.85 -9.67
C CYS A 165 0.21 -4.33 -10.94
N PRO A 166 0.87 -5.10 -11.81
CA PRO A 166 0.16 -5.87 -12.84
C PRO A 166 -0.97 -6.72 -12.26
N PHE A 167 -2.11 -6.78 -12.94
CA PHE A 167 -3.34 -7.41 -12.42
C PHE A 167 -3.19 -8.90 -12.09
N GLU A 168 -2.36 -9.62 -12.82
CA GLU A 168 -2.03 -11.03 -12.61
C GLU A 168 -1.35 -11.29 -11.26
N LYS A 169 -0.61 -10.30 -10.74
CA LYS A 169 0.11 -10.39 -9.45
C LYS A 169 -0.76 -10.09 -8.23
N ARG A 170 -1.99 -9.59 -8.42
CA ARG A 170 -2.83 -9.07 -7.31
C ARG A 170 -3.04 -10.05 -6.15
N LEU A 171 -3.21 -11.34 -6.47
CA LEU A 171 -3.54 -12.35 -5.46
C LEU A 171 -2.35 -12.63 -4.56
N ASP A 172 -1.14 -12.64 -5.13
CA ASP A 172 0.11 -12.80 -4.37
C ASP A 172 0.35 -11.62 -3.43
N TRP A 173 -0.10 -10.42 -3.82
CA TRP A 173 0.06 -9.19 -3.03
C TRP A 173 -1.04 -8.96 -1.99
N SER A 174 -2.21 -9.61 -2.09
CA SER A 174 -3.37 -9.36 -1.22
C SER A 174 -3.06 -9.43 0.28
N ARG A 175 -2.37 -10.49 0.71
CA ARG A 175 -1.94 -10.66 2.11
C ARG A 175 -0.94 -9.60 2.52
N CYS A 176 0.05 -9.36 1.68
CA CYS A 176 1.09 -8.36 1.90
C CYS A 176 0.46 -6.96 2.12
N LEU A 177 -0.50 -6.56 1.28
CA LEU A 177 -1.21 -5.29 1.39
C LEU A 177 -2.03 -5.18 2.67
N SER A 178 -2.68 -6.27 3.10
CA SER A 178 -3.46 -6.29 4.34
C SER A 178 -2.58 -6.04 5.58
N GLU A 179 -1.36 -6.57 5.59
CA GLU A 179 -0.41 -6.33 6.68
C GLU A 179 0.21 -4.93 6.57
N ILE A 180 0.65 -4.51 5.37
CA ILE A 180 1.23 -3.17 5.15
C ILE A 180 0.28 -2.08 5.59
N ARG A 181 -1.01 -2.15 5.19
CA ARG A 181 -1.98 -1.10 5.50
C ARG A 181 -2.26 -0.97 7.00
N LYS A 182 -2.08 -2.04 7.78
CA LYS A 182 -2.23 -2.05 9.24
C LYS A 182 -0.95 -1.60 9.96
N SER A 183 0.20 -1.62 9.29
CA SER A 183 1.49 -1.26 9.90
C SER A 183 1.72 0.24 10.08
N ILE A 184 0.77 1.08 9.64
CA ILE A 184 0.88 2.53 9.72
C ILE A 184 1.10 2.99 11.16
N THR A 185 2.02 3.92 11.35
CA THR A 185 2.25 4.62 12.61
C THR A 185 2.39 6.11 12.33
N ILE A 186 1.69 6.92 13.14
CA ILE A 186 1.78 8.38 13.10
C ILE A 186 2.56 8.84 14.31
N TYR A 187 3.62 9.61 14.07
CA TYR A 187 4.50 10.13 15.10
C TYR A 187 4.15 11.60 15.34
N SER A 188 3.47 11.89 16.44
CA SER A 188 3.17 13.27 16.84
C SER A 188 4.42 13.96 17.35
N LYS A 189 4.64 15.23 16.94
CA LYS A 189 5.70 16.11 17.48
C LYS A 189 5.49 16.50 18.96
N GLU A 190 4.35 16.13 19.55
CA GLU A 190 3.98 16.53 20.92
C GLU A 190 4.74 15.78 22.04
N ASN A 191 5.50 14.73 21.72
CA ASN A 191 6.25 13.96 22.73
C ASN A 191 7.69 14.43 22.98
N GLU A 192 8.18 15.50 22.33
CA GLU A 192 9.55 16.03 22.56
C GLU A 192 9.65 17.16 23.59
N ILE A 193 8.53 17.66 24.15
CA ILE A 193 8.55 18.80 25.11
C ILE A 193 8.52 18.32 26.58
N GLY A 194 8.46 17.01 26.83
CA GLY A 194 8.29 16.43 28.18
C GLY A 194 9.56 16.05 28.94
N ALA A 195 10.76 16.30 28.41
CA ALA A 195 12.02 15.96 29.07
C ALA A 195 12.96 17.18 29.12
N THR A 196 12.59 18.15 29.97
CA THR A 196 13.54 19.11 30.57
C THR A 196 13.72 18.78 32.04
#